data_AF-A0A4R0YGG5-F1
#
_entry.id   AF-A0A4R0YGG5-F1
#
_cell.length_a   1.000
_cell.length_b   1.000
_cell.length_c   1.000
_cell.angle_alpha   90.00
_cell.angle_beta   90.00
_cell.angle_gamma   90.00
#
_symmetry.space_group_name_H-M   'P 1'
#
loop_
_entity.id
_entity.type
_entity.pdbx_description
1 polymer ?
#
loop_
_entity_poly.entity_id
_entity_poly.type
_entity_poly.pdbx_seq_one_letter_code
_entity_poly.pdbx_strand_id
1 'polypeptide(L)'
;MTTIDDILVPPAIAAAADHVARAETDLAEHRRVAAQARAADDQILGRISALDARRAAIGSRRSEGEGRDSDAGELELIRLDRESLEDMRGDASAMVNRTRAAEQQAEQVLAAARQVLTRAETEVEQEELIRHAEKLDAALTETIVELNARTRTLGGLRPAWKPSEALADRLRRLQIGSLT
;
A
#
# COMPACT_ATOMS: atom_id res chain seq x y z
N MET A 1 -10.81 -1.05 -40.44
CA MET A 1 -10.60 -1.98 -39.30
C MET A 1 -9.33 -1.52 -38.61
N THR A 2 -9.46 -0.59 -37.67
CA THR A 2 -8.35 -0.19 -36.80
C THR A 2 -8.24 -1.31 -35.78
N THR A 3 -7.21 -2.14 -35.90
CA THR A 3 -6.80 -3.04 -34.84
C THR A 3 -6.68 -2.16 -33.60
N ILE A 4 -7.46 -2.47 -32.55
CA ILE A 4 -7.20 -1.90 -31.23
C ILE A 4 -5.80 -2.37 -30.93
N ASP A 5 -4.82 -1.47 -31.09
CA ASP A 5 -3.45 -1.74 -30.68
C ASP A 5 -3.57 -2.17 -29.22
N ASP A 6 -3.27 -3.44 -28.98
CA ASP A 6 -3.10 -3.98 -27.64
C ASP A 6 -2.20 -2.99 -26.93
N ILE A 7 -2.75 -2.25 -25.97
CA ILE A 7 -1.98 -1.34 -25.13
C ILE A 7 -1.09 -2.25 -24.30
N LEU A 8 0.05 -2.61 -24.87
CA LEU A 8 1.05 -3.47 -24.28
C LEU A 8 1.60 -2.72 -23.07
N VAL A 9 1.09 -3.07 -21.90
CA VAL A 9 1.61 -2.59 -20.62
C VAL A 9 3.09 -2.93 -20.57
N PRO A 10 3.99 -1.95 -20.36
CA PRO A 10 5.41 -2.20 -20.24
C PRO A 10 5.71 -3.33 -19.23
N PRO A 11 6.60 -4.28 -19.54
CA PRO A 11 6.85 -5.44 -18.67
C PRO A 11 7.20 -5.08 -17.22
N ALA A 12 7.88 -3.95 -17.00
CA ALA A 12 8.20 -3.45 -15.67
C ALA A 12 6.96 -3.02 -14.87
N ILE A 13 6.01 -2.33 -15.52
CA ILE A 13 4.73 -1.93 -14.90
C ILE A 13 3.89 -3.17 -14.60
N ALA A 14 3.80 -4.12 -15.55
CA ALA A 14 3.07 -5.37 -15.34
C ALA A 14 3.62 -6.17 -14.15
N ALA A 15 4.94 -6.34 -14.06
CA ALA A 15 5.58 -7.04 -12.95
C ALA A 15 5.39 -6.33 -11.60
N ALA A 16 5.44 -4.98 -11.57
CA ALA A 16 5.19 -4.21 -10.35
C ALA A 16 3.72 -4.27 -9.93
N ALA A 17 2.78 -4.24 -10.88
CA ALA A 17 1.35 -4.39 -10.62
C ALA A 17 1.04 -5.79 -10.07
N ASP A 18 1.64 -6.85 -10.61
CA ASP A 18 1.54 -8.21 -10.08
C ASP A 18 2.06 -8.29 -8.63
N HIS A 19 3.16 -7.59 -8.32
CA HIS A 19 3.69 -7.53 -6.97
C HIS A 19 2.73 -6.81 -6.00
N VAL A 20 2.10 -5.71 -6.42
CA VAL A 20 1.04 -5.04 -5.65
C VAL A 20 -0.14 -5.98 -5.41
N ALA A 21 -0.62 -6.68 -6.43
CA ALA A 21 -1.75 -7.60 -6.32
C ALA A 21 -1.48 -8.74 -5.32
N ARG A 22 -0.26 -9.30 -5.34
CA ARG A 22 0.17 -10.31 -4.35
C ARG A 22 0.21 -9.73 -2.94
N ALA A 23 0.81 -8.55 -2.76
CA ALA A 23 0.88 -7.90 -1.44
C ALA A 23 -0.51 -7.54 -0.89
N GLU A 24 -1.47 -7.17 -1.75
CA GLU A 24 -2.86 -6.93 -1.34
C GLU A 24 -3.56 -8.22 -0.89
N THR A 25 -3.33 -9.32 -1.62
CA THR A 25 -3.86 -10.65 -1.25
C THR A 25 -3.30 -11.11 0.09
N ASP A 26 -1.98 -10.98 0.29
CA ASP A 26 -1.31 -11.35 1.53
C ASP A 26 -1.81 -10.51 2.72
N LEU A 27 -1.96 -9.19 2.53
CA LEU A 27 -2.51 -8.30 3.56
C LEU A 27 -3.96 -8.67 3.91
N ALA A 28 -4.79 -8.99 2.92
CA ALA A 28 -6.17 -9.41 3.15
C ALA A 28 -6.23 -10.71 3.99
N GLU A 29 -5.35 -11.66 3.71
CA GLU A 29 -5.24 -12.90 4.47
C GLU A 29 -4.77 -12.65 5.92
N HIS A 30 -3.75 -11.83 6.12
CA HIS A 30 -3.30 -11.46 7.47
C HIS A 30 -4.38 -10.74 8.28
N ARG A 31 -5.15 -9.85 7.65
CA ARG A 31 -6.30 -9.18 8.28
C ARG A 31 -7.38 -10.16 8.70
N ARG A 32 -7.69 -11.14 7.84
CA ARG A 32 -8.66 -12.20 8.15
C ARG A 32 -8.21 -13.01 9.36
N VAL A 33 -6.94 -13.43 9.41
CA VAL A 33 -6.38 -14.18 10.54
C VAL A 33 -6.39 -13.35 11.83
N ALA A 34 -6.01 -12.07 11.75
CA ALA A 34 -6.04 -11.17 12.90
C ALA A 34 -7.46 -10.90 13.42
N ALA A 35 -8.47 -10.85 12.53
CA ALA A 35 -9.88 -10.75 12.91
C ALA A 35 -10.36 -12.02 13.63
N GLN A 36 -9.95 -13.20 13.15
CA GLN A 36 -10.27 -14.48 13.81
C GLN A 36 -9.63 -14.59 15.20
N ALA A 37 -8.38 -14.18 15.35
CA ALA A 37 -7.69 -14.17 16.65
C ALA A 37 -8.39 -13.24 17.65
N ARG A 38 -8.80 -12.03 17.22
CA ARG A 38 -9.56 -11.09 18.05
C ARG A 38 -10.92 -11.66 18.46
N ALA A 39 -11.66 -12.24 17.53
CA ALA A 39 -12.95 -12.86 17.83
C ALA A 39 -12.84 -14.01 18.85
N ALA A 40 -11.75 -14.80 18.79
CA ALA A 40 -11.49 -15.85 19.76
C ALA A 40 -11.19 -15.30 21.17
N ASP A 41 -10.35 -14.25 21.27
CA ASP A 41 -10.06 -13.57 22.54
C ASP A 41 -11.34 -12.96 23.15
N ASP A 42 -12.14 -12.27 22.33
CA ASP A 42 -13.42 -11.67 22.75
C ASP A 42 -14.41 -12.73 23.25
N GLN A 43 -14.47 -13.90 22.59
CA GLN A 43 -15.32 -15.01 23.02
C GLN A 43 -14.91 -15.53 24.40
N ILE A 44 -13.60 -15.68 24.65
CA ILE A 44 -13.08 -16.12 25.95
C ILE A 44 -13.40 -15.07 27.02
N LEU A 45 -13.18 -13.79 26.72
CA LEU A 45 -13.49 -12.68 27.62
C LEU A 45 -14.99 -12.64 27.99
N GLY A 46 -15.88 -12.87 27.01
CA GLY A 46 -17.31 -12.96 27.23
C GLY A 46 -17.70 -14.12 28.17
N ARG A 47 -17.05 -15.27 28.04
CA ARG A 47 -17.26 -16.42 28.95
C ARG A 47 -16.78 -16.13 30.37
N ILE A 48 -15.61 -15.50 30.53
CA ILE A 48 -15.09 -15.07 31.84
C ILE A 48 -16.08 -14.10 32.49
N SER A 49 -16.56 -13.10 31.75
CA SER A 49 -17.54 -12.14 32.26
C SER A 49 -18.85 -12.80 32.71
N ALA A 50 -19.34 -13.80 31.97
CA ALA A 50 -20.53 -14.56 32.36
C ALA A 50 -20.32 -15.36 33.65
N LEU A 51 -19.15 -15.97 33.83
CA LEU A 51 -18.78 -16.66 35.08
C LEU A 51 -18.70 -15.70 36.26
N ASP A 52 -18.09 -14.53 36.08
CA ASP A 52 -17.99 -13.50 37.12
C ASP A 52 -19.37 -12.97 37.51
N ALA A 53 -20.27 -12.74 36.53
CA ALA A 53 -21.65 -12.35 36.80
C ALA A 53 -22.42 -13.42 37.57
N ARG A 54 -22.26 -14.70 37.20
CA ARG A 54 -22.87 -15.83 37.91
C ARG A 54 -22.37 -15.94 39.35
N ARG A 55 -21.06 -15.80 39.56
CA ARG A 55 -20.43 -15.75 40.89
C ARG A 55 -21.01 -14.60 41.73
N ALA A 56 -21.13 -13.40 41.14
CA ALA A 56 -21.71 -12.24 41.82
C ALA A 56 -23.17 -12.48 42.23
N ALA A 57 -23.98 -13.11 41.36
CA ALA A 57 -25.37 -13.44 41.65
C ALA A 57 -25.51 -14.43 42.82
N ILE A 58 -24.66 -15.46 42.89
CA ILE A 58 -24.60 -16.39 44.03
C ILE A 58 -24.21 -15.61 45.31
N GLY A 59 -23.22 -14.71 45.22
CA GLY A 59 -22.80 -13.87 46.32
C GLY A 59 -23.92 -12.98 46.89
N SER A 60 -24.65 -12.27 46.01
CA SER A 60 -25.80 -11.44 46.40
C SER A 60 -26.87 -12.26 47.09
N ARG A 61 -27.30 -13.36 46.45
CA ARG A 61 -28.32 -14.26 47.01
C ARG A 61 -27.94 -14.77 48.41
N ARG A 62 -26.69 -15.20 48.59
CA ARG A 62 -26.19 -15.65 49.90
C ARG A 62 -26.20 -14.52 50.94
N SER A 63 -25.89 -13.29 50.55
CA SER A 63 -25.93 -12.12 51.44
C SER A 63 -27.34 -11.75 51.90
N GLU A 64 -28.35 -12.13 51.12
CA GLU A 64 -29.77 -11.96 51.44
C GLU A 64 -30.34 -13.12 52.31
N GLY A 65 -29.51 -14.11 52.67
CA GLY A 65 -29.90 -15.26 53.48
C GLY A 65 -30.48 -16.44 52.68
N GLU A 66 -30.55 -16.34 51.36
CA GLU A 66 -31.07 -17.37 50.45
C GLU A 66 -29.99 -18.37 50.00
N GLY A 67 -29.10 -18.75 50.92
CA GLY A 67 -28.04 -19.72 50.64
C GLY A 67 -28.60 -21.10 50.30
N ARG A 68 -27.99 -21.78 49.31
CA ARG A 68 -28.33 -23.17 48.96
C ARG A 68 -27.13 -24.08 49.25
N ASP A 69 -27.40 -25.33 49.60
CA ASP A 69 -26.35 -26.32 49.91
C ASP A 69 -25.40 -26.57 48.71
N SER A 70 -25.87 -26.35 47.48
CA SER A 70 -25.08 -26.49 46.26
C SER A 70 -24.13 -25.32 45.96
N ASP A 71 -24.29 -24.17 46.63
CA ASP A 71 -23.59 -22.93 46.27
C ASP A 71 -22.07 -23.04 46.35
N ALA A 72 -21.56 -23.76 47.36
CA ALA A 72 -20.12 -23.95 47.53
C ALA A 72 -19.50 -24.74 46.36
N GLY A 73 -20.18 -25.81 45.92
CA GLY A 73 -19.75 -26.60 44.77
C GLY A 73 -19.82 -25.82 43.47
N GLU A 74 -20.88 -25.03 43.26
CA GLU A 74 -21.02 -24.17 42.09
C GLU A 74 -19.93 -23.08 42.01
N LEU A 75 -19.59 -22.46 43.15
CA LEU A 75 -18.51 -21.47 43.22
C LEU A 75 -17.14 -22.09 42.93
N GLU A 76 -16.88 -23.31 43.38
CA GLU A 76 -15.62 -24.01 43.09
C GLU A 76 -15.51 -24.39 41.61
N LEU A 77 -16.60 -24.87 40.99
CA LEU A 77 -16.65 -25.11 39.55
C LEU A 77 -16.39 -23.83 38.75
N ILE A 78 -17.04 -22.71 39.12
CA ILE A 78 -16.81 -21.41 38.49
C ILE A 78 -15.33 -21.00 38.62
N ARG A 79 -14.71 -21.23 39.79
CA ARG A 79 -13.29 -20.91 40.02
C ARG A 79 -12.38 -21.69 39.07
N LEU A 80 -12.58 -23.00 38.95
CA LEU A 80 -11.80 -23.88 38.07
C LEU A 80 -11.97 -23.52 36.59
N ASP A 81 -13.22 -23.30 36.15
CA ASP A 81 -13.51 -22.91 34.77
C ASP A 81 -12.86 -21.55 34.44
N ARG A 82 -12.90 -20.61 35.38
CA ARG A 82 -12.30 -19.28 35.22
C ARG A 82 -10.78 -19.37 35.11
N GLU A 83 -10.12 -20.15 35.96
CA GLU A 83 -8.67 -20.38 35.92
C GLU A 83 -8.25 -20.95 34.55
N SER A 84 -8.97 -21.96 34.06
CA SER A 84 -8.71 -22.54 32.73
C SER A 84 -8.93 -21.54 31.59
N LEU A 85 -9.97 -20.70 31.68
CA LEU A 85 -10.22 -19.67 30.67
C LEU A 85 -9.19 -18.53 30.70
N GLU A 86 -8.64 -18.19 31.87
CA GLU A 86 -7.56 -17.21 31.99
C GLU A 86 -6.28 -17.67 31.28
N ASP A 87 -5.93 -18.95 31.40
CA ASP A 87 -4.82 -19.56 30.65
C ASP A 87 -5.07 -19.50 29.13
N MET A 88 -6.25 -19.94 28.69
CA MET A 88 -6.63 -19.88 27.26
C MET A 88 -6.61 -18.45 26.72
N ARG A 89 -7.01 -17.47 27.54
CA ARG A 89 -6.96 -16.06 27.18
C ARG A 89 -5.52 -15.56 27.02
N GLY A 90 -4.60 -16.01 27.88
CA GLY A 90 -3.17 -15.72 27.74
C GLY A 90 -2.66 -16.11 26.35
N ASP A 91 -2.99 -17.33 25.91
CA ASP A 91 -2.62 -17.84 24.59
C ASP A 91 -3.31 -17.08 23.44
N ALA A 92 -4.60 -16.78 23.58
CA ALA A 92 -5.37 -16.02 22.59
C ALA A 92 -4.83 -14.59 22.42
N SER A 93 -4.54 -13.89 23.51
CA SER A 93 -3.92 -12.56 23.51
C SER A 93 -2.52 -12.58 22.88
N ALA A 94 -1.72 -13.60 23.17
CA ALA A 94 -0.43 -13.79 22.52
C ALA A 94 -0.59 -14.03 21.00
N MET A 95 -1.64 -14.73 20.57
CA MET A 95 -1.96 -14.87 19.15
C MET A 95 -2.37 -13.53 18.52
N VAL A 96 -3.24 -12.76 19.16
CA VAL A 96 -3.64 -11.42 18.69
C VAL A 96 -2.42 -10.55 18.44
N ASN A 97 -1.49 -10.48 19.40
CA ASN A 97 -0.26 -9.70 19.26
C ASN A 97 0.63 -10.16 18.10
N ARG A 98 0.80 -11.48 17.93
CA ARG A 98 1.55 -12.05 16.79
C ARG A 98 0.92 -11.70 15.45
N THR A 99 -0.40 -11.88 15.34
CA THR A 99 -1.13 -11.57 14.10
C THR A 99 -1.13 -10.09 13.76
N ARG A 100 -1.15 -9.21 14.77
CA ARG A 100 -1.04 -7.76 14.58
C ARG A 100 0.33 -7.35 14.04
N ALA A 101 1.41 -7.95 14.54
CA ALA A 101 2.75 -7.70 14.01
C ALA A 101 2.87 -8.14 12.54
N ALA A 102 2.31 -9.31 12.20
CA ALA A 102 2.26 -9.80 10.82
C ALA A 102 1.43 -8.90 9.89
N GLU A 103 0.26 -8.42 10.36
CA GLU A 103 -0.57 -7.45 9.63
C GLU A 103 0.23 -6.17 9.32
N GLN A 104 0.92 -5.59 10.32
CA GLN A 104 1.75 -4.39 10.12
C GLN A 104 2.89 -4.61 9.14
N GLN A 105 3.53 -5.78 9.17
CA GLN A 105 4.58 -6.13 8.21
C GLN A 105 4.03 -6.22 6.78
N ALA A 106 2.86 -6.84 6.59
CA ALA A 106 2.20 -6.92 5.29
C ALA A 106 1.80 -5.53 4.76
N GLU A 107 1.37 -4.61 5.63
CA GLU A 107 1.08 -3.22 5.24
C GLU A 107 2.34 -2.50 4.72
N GLN A 108 3.48 -2.70 5.37
CA GLN A 108 4.77 -2.13 4.91
C GLN A 108 5.18 -2.71 3.55
N VAL A 109 5.01 -4.02 3.34
CA VAL A 109 5.28 -4.68 2.05
C VAL A 109 4.39 -4.10 0.96
N LEU A 110 3.08 -3.94 1.21
CA LEU A 110 2.16 -3.33 0.24
C LEU A 110 2.56 -1.88 -0.08
N ALA A 111 2.93 -1.08 0.92
CA ALA A 111 3.39 0.28 0.71
C ALA A 111 4.64 0.34 -0.17
N ALA A 112 5.62 -0.54 0.08
CA ALA A 112 6.83 -0.67 -0.74
C ALA A 112 6.51 -1.12 -2.17
N ALA A 113 5.62 -2.11 -2.35
CA ALA A 113 5.20 -2.58 -3.67
C ALA A 113 4.54 -1.45 -4.50
N ARG A 114 3.71 -0.62 -3.87
CA ARG A 114 3.10 0.56 -4.51
C ARG A 114 4.14 1.60 -4.93
N GLN A 115 5.16 1.85 -4.11
CA GLN A 115 6.25 2.74 -4.49
C GLN A 115 7.02 2.22 -5.70
N VAL A 116 7.25 0.90 -5.77
CA VAL A 116 7.90 0.27 -6.93
C VAL A 116 7.06 0.44 -8.20
N LEU A 117 5.73 0.27 -8.11
CA LEU A 117 4.83 0.51 -9.24
C LEU A 117 4.88 1.96 -9.73
N THR A 118 4.71 2.92 -8.82
CA THR A 118 4.79 4.35 -9.18
C THR A 118 6.13 4.72 -9.81
N ARG A 119 7.22 4.13 -9.32
CA ARG A 119 8.54 4.34 -9.92
C ARG A 119 8.61 3.76 -11.34
N ALA A 120 8.13 2.55 -11.57
CA ALA A 120 8.11 1.94 -12.89
C ALA A 120 7.27 2.75 -13.89
N GLU A 121 6.13 3.29 -13.45
CA GLU A 121 5.29 4.19 -14.24
C GLU A 121 6.04 5.48 -14.60
N THR A 122 6.71 6.10 -13.61
CA THR A 122 7.49 7.33 -13.81
C THR A 122 8.67 7.12 -14.77
N GLU A 123 9.37 5.99 -14.66
CA GLU A 123 10.48 5.64 -15.55
C GLU A 123 10.02 5.50 -17.00
N VAL A 124 8.87 4.86 -17.24
CA VAL A 124 8.27 4.75 -18.59
C VAL A 124 7.87 6.12 -19.13
N GLU A 125 7.20 6.95 -18.34
CA GLU A 125 6.81 8.32 -18.74
C GLU A 125 8.05 9.16 -19.09
N GLN A 126 9.11 9.05 -18.30
CA GLN A 126 10.38 9.73 -18.56
C GLN A 126 10.99 9.27 -19.89
N GLU A 127 11.03 7.96 -20.17
CA GLU A 127 11.53 7.44 -21.45
C GLU A 127 10.69 7.90 -22.65
N GLU A 128 9.37 8.03 -22.50
CA GLU A 128 8.49 8.58 -23.52
C GLU A 128 8.76 10.06 -23.78
N LEU A 129 8.95 10.85 -22.72
CA LEU A 129 9.31 12.26 -22.83
C LEU A 129 10.68 12.45 -23.48
N ILE A 130 11.66 11.61 -23.16
CA ILE A 130 12.98 11.62 -23.81
C ILE A 130 12.82 11.33 -25.30
N ARG A 131 12.12 10.25 -25.68
CA ARG A 131 11.86 9.91 -27.09
C ARG A 131 11.12 11.03 -27.83
N HIS A 132 10.20 11.72 -27.16
CA HIS A 132 9.50 12.87 -27.75
C HIS A 132 10.44 14.06 -27.96
N ALA A 133 11.30 14.36 -26.99
CA ALA A 133 12.30 15.42 -27.10
C ALA A 133 13.29 15.15 -28.25
N GLU A 134 13.76 13.91 -28.41
CA GLU A 134 14.63 13.50 -29.53
C GLU A 134 13.96 13.72 -30.89
N LYS A 135 12.66 13.40 -31.01
CA LYS A 135 11.90 13.67 -32.25
C LYS A 135 11.78 15.15 -32.55
N LEU A 136 11.53 15.97 -31.53
CA LEU A 136 11.46 17.43 -31.69
C LEU A 136 12.83 18.01 -32.08
N ASP A 137 13.92 17.52 -31.49
CA ASP A 137 15.28 17.93 -31.84
C ASP A 137 15.63 17.61 -33.29
N ALA A 138 15.31 16.39 -33.74
CA ALA A 138 15.49 15.98 -35.14
C ALA A 138 14.68 16.86 -36.11
N ALA A 139 13.39 17.08 -35.83
CA ALA A 139 12.51 17.89 -36.67
C ALA A 139 12.95 19.37 -36.73
N LEU A 140 13.40 19.92 -35.60
CA LEU A 140 13.93 21.29 -35.55
C LEU A 140 15.21 21.41 -36.38
N THR A 141 16.12 20.44 -36.24
CA THR A 141 17.37 20.40 -37.00
C THR A 141 17.13 20.31 -38.50
N GLU A 142 16.23 19.42 -38.93
CA GLU A 142 15.81 19.29 -40.33
C GLU A 142 15.25 20.62 -40.87
N THR A 143 14.36 21.25 -40.10
CA THR A 143 13.76 22.55 -40.48
C THR A 143 14.82 23.64 -40.64
N ILE A 144 15.81 23.70 -39.74
CA ILE A 144 16.92 24.66 -39.83
C ILE A 144 17.77 24.40 -41.08
N VAL A 145 18.07 23.14 -41.39
CA VAL A 145 18.82 22.75 -42.59
C VAL A 145 18.07 23.20 -43.85
N GLU A 146 16.77 22.95 -43.92
CA GLU A 146 15.94 23.34 -45.07
C GLU A 146 15.86 24.87 -45.22
N LEU A 147 15.66 25.61 -44.12
CA LEU A 147 15.66 27.07 -44.11
C LEU A 147 16.98 27.63 -44.64
N ASN A 148 18.11 27.05 -44.23
CA ASN A 148 19.43 27.46 -44.69
C ASN A 148 19.63 27.16 -46.18
N ALA A 149 19.18 25.99 -46.66
CA ALA A 149 19.24 25.64 -48.07
C ALA A 149 18.44 26.64 -48.93
N ARG A 150 17.19 26.95 -48.54
CA ARG A 150 16.33 27.92 -49.23
C ARG A 150 16.93 29.34 -49.20
N THR A 151 17.55 29.75 -48.10
CA THR A 151 18.19 31.07 -47.97
C THR A 151 19.37 31.22 -48.93
N ARG A 152 20.16 30.16 -49.13
CA ARG A 152 21.26 30.15 -50.12
C ARG A 152 20.73 30.31 -51.54
N THR A 153 19.63 29.63 -51.89
CA THR A 153 18.99 29.77 -53.22
C THR A 153 18.51 31.19 -53.50
N LEU A 154 18.09 31.94 -52.46
CA LEU A 154 17.58 33.31 -52.58
C LEU A 154 18.67 34.41 -52.53
N GLY A 155 19.96 34.07 -52.60
CA GLY A 155 21.04 35.06 -52.69
C GLY A 155 21.52 35.64 -51.36
N GLY A 156 21.29 34.97 -50.22
CA GLY A 156 22.05 35.18 -48.98
C GLY A 156 21.83 36.47 -48.19
N LEU A 157 20.95 37.38 -48.64
CA LEU A 157 20.70 38.67 -47.96
C LEU A 157 19.71 38.60 -46.78
N ARG A 158 19.17 37.42 -46.45
CA ARG A 158 18.20 37.26 -45.35
C ARG A 158 18.85 36.76 -44.06
N PRO A 159 18.36 37.21 -42.88
CA PRO A 159 18.91 36.78 -41.60
C PRO A 159 18.74 35.27 -41.41
N ALA A 160 19.82 34.60 -40.98
CA ALA A 160 19.77 33.21 -40.56
C ALA A 160 18.82 33.05 -39.37
N TRP A 161 18.14 31.90 -39.31
CA TRP A 161 17.30 31.59 -38.15
C TRP A 161 18.14 31.57 -36.87
N LYS A 162 17.57 32.13 -35.81
CA LYS A 162 18.10 32.06 -34.46
C LYS A 162 16.95 31.66 -33.53
N PRO A 163 17.21 30.81 -32.51
CA PRO A 163 16.19 30.53 -31.50
C PRO A 163 15.79 31.83 -30.79
N SER A 164 14.56 31.89 -30.29
CA SER A 164 14.12 33.02 -29.48
C SER A 164 14.97 33.12 -28.21
N GLU A 165 15.16 34.34 -27.70
CA GLU A 165 15.88 34.58 -26.44
C GLU A 165 15.27 33.75 -25.29
N ALA A 166 13.93 33.68 -25.23
CA ALA A 166 13.21 32.86 -24.27
C ALA A 166 13.57 31.36 -24.36
N LEU A 167 13.68 30.79 -25.57
CA LEU A 167 14.08 29.39 -25.75
C LEU A 167 15.54 29.18 -25.36
N ALA A 168 16.43 30.06 -25.80
CA ALA A 168 17.86 29.98 -25.50
C ALA A 168 18.15 30.10 -23.99
N ASP A 169 17.43 30.97 -23.29
CA ASP A 169 17.52 31.12 -21.84
C ASP A 169 16.93 29.92 -21.09
N ARG A 170 15.80 29.37 -21.56
CA ARG A 170 15.19 28.18 -20.98
C ARG A 170 16.12 26.97 -21.05
N LEU A 171 16.75 26.74 -22.21
CA LEU A 171 17.71 25.65 -22.41
C LEU A 171 18.94 25.81 -21.49
N ARG A 172 19.51 27.02 -21.39
CA ARG A 172 20.64 27.28 -20.49
C ARG A 172 20.32 26.99 -19.02
N ARG A 173 19.13 27.38 -18.55
CA ARG A 173 18.71 27.10 -17.16
C ARG A 173 18.54 25.61 -16.89
N LEU A 174 17.98 24.87 -17.85
CA LEU A 174 17.80 23.42 -17.73
C LEU A 174 19.15 22.67 -17.71
N GLN A 175 20.14 23.12 -18.49
CA GLN A 175 21.48 22.52 -18.48
C GLN A 175 22.20 22.72 -17.15
N ILE A 176 22.08 23.90 -16.52
CA ILE A 176 22.73 24.21 -15.23
C ILE A 176 22.12 23.38 -14.08
N GLY A 177 20.81 23.16 -14.09
CA GLY A 177 20.13 22.34 -13.07
C GLY A 177 20.43 20.84 -13.14
N SER A 178 21.08 20.35 -14.21
CA SER A 178 21.47 18.94 -14.36
C SER A 178 22.83 18.58 -13.75
N LEU A 179 23.57 19.57 -13.22
CA LEU A 179 24.94 19.43 -12.69
C LEU A 179 25.02 19.47 -11.16
N THR A 180 23.88 19.53 -10.47
CA THR A 180 23.76 19.52 -8.99
C THR A 180 22.96 18.32 -8.55
#